data_AF-A0A2R7J722-F1
#
_entry.id   AF-A0A2R7J722-F1
#
_cell.length_a   1.000
_cell.length_b   1.000
_cell.length_c   1.000
_cell.angle_alpha   90.00
_cell.angle_beta   90.00
_cell.angle_gamma   90.00
#
_symmetry.space_group_name_H-M   'P 1'
#
loop_
_entity.id
_entity.type
_entity.pdbx_description
1 polymer ?
#
loop_
_entity_poly.entity_id
_entity_poly.type
_entity_poly.pdbx_seq_one_letter_code
_entity_poly.pdbx_strand_id
1 'polypeptide(L)' 'HSARAARRLAELLDAAGIDRSRVALAAFSPAIAVAAGVGWSAITSAATPDDAALFAAARSIADTRGR' A
#
# COMPACT_ATOMS: atom_id res chain seq x y z
N HIS A 1 8.44 0.47 -0.19
CA HIS A 1 9.57 1.21 0.43
C HIS A 1 10.10 2.38 -0.42
N SER A 2 9.72 2.55 -1.70
CA SER A 2 10.09 3.74 -2.49
C SER A 2 8.96 4.18 -3.42
N ALA A 3 8.91 5.47 -3.77
CA ALA A 3 7.88 6.03 -4.65
C ALA A 3 7.91 5.41 -6.07
N ARG A 4 9.10 5.07 -6.57
CA ARG A 4 9.27 4.36 -7.84
C ARG A 4 8.71 2.94 -7.77
N ALA A 5 8.99 2.20 -6.70
CA ALA A 5 8.43 0.86 -6.52
C ALA A 5 6.90 0.87 -6.41
N ALA A 6 6.34 1.88 -5.72
CA ALA A 6 4.89 2.05 -5.60
C ALA A 6 4.21 2.28 -6.95
N ARG A 7 4.74 3.20 -7.78
CA ARG A 7 4.28 3.40 -9.16
C ARG A 7 4.40 2.14 -9.99
N ARG A 8 5.56 1.46 -9.92
CA ARG A 8 5.81 0.25 -10.70
C ARG A 8 4.85 -0.88 -10.34
N LEU A 9 4.52 -1.05 -9.07
CA LEU A 9 3.52 -2.04 -8.65
C LEU A 9 2.15 -1.73 -9.24
N ALA A 10 1.75 -0.46 -9.20
CA ALA A 10 0.48 0.00 -9.76
C ALA A 10 0.39 -0.31 -11.26
N GLU A 11 1.45 -0.02 -12.03
CA GLU A 11 1.54 -0.35 -13.46
C GLU A 11 1.49 -1.86 -13.73
N LEU A 12 2.15 -2.67 -12.89
CA LEU A 12 2.16 -4.13 -13.04
C LEU A 12 0.78 -4.74 -12.80
N LEU A 13 0.03 -4.23 -11.82
CA LEU A 13 -1.34 -4.69 -11.58
C LEU A 13 -2.26 -4.32 -12.75
N ASP A 14 -2.14 -3.10 -13.27
CA ASP A 14 -2.92 -2.66 -14.43
C ASP A 14 -2.60 -3.51 -15.67
N ALA A 15 -1.31 -3.74 -15.94
CA ALA A 15 -0.87 -4.56 -17.05
C ALA A 15 -1.33 -6.02 -16.94
N ALA A 16 -1.45 -6.53 -15.71
CA ALA A 16 -1.98 -7.87 -15.42
C ALA A 16 -3.52 -7.92 -15.40
N GLY A 17 -4.22 -6.79 -15.56
CA GLY A 17 -5.68 -6.72 -15.42
C GLY A 17 -6.18 -7.01 -14.00
N ILE A 18 -5.33 -6.86 -12.99
CA ILE A 18 -5.68 -7.07 -11.59
C ILE A 18 -6.27 -5.78 -11.04
N ASP A 19 -7.51 -5.87 -10.58
CA ASP A 19 -8.18 -4.75 -9.93
C ASP A 19 -7.49 -4.38 -8.61
N ARG A 20 -6.95 -3.15 -8.55
CA ARG A 20 -6.30 -2.58 -7.37
C ARG A 20 -7.26 -2.49 -6.18
N SER A 21 -8.57 -2.47 -6.41
CA SER A 21 -9.60 -2.49 -5.36
C SER A 21 -9.65 -3.81 -4.58
N ARG A 22 -8.79 -4.78 -4.93
CA ARG A 22 -8.61 -6.03 -4.18
C ARG A 22 -7.32 -6.06 -3.36
N VAL A 23 -6.46 -5.06 -3.53
CA VAL A 23 -5.13 -5.01 -2.90
C VAL A 23 -5.08 -3.89 -1.87
N ALA A 24 -4.68 -4.25 -0.65
CA ALA A 24 -4.33 -3.29 0.39
C ALA A 24 -2.81 -3.00 0.34
N LEU A 25 -2.44 -1.73 0.48
CA LEU A 25 -1.05 -1.29 0.36
C LEU A 25 -0.57 -0.60 1.64
N ALA A 26 0.53 -1.10 2.20
CA ALA A 26 1.26 -0.44 3.28
C ALA A 26 2.55 0.18 2.72
N ALA A 27 2.75 1.46 2.98
CA ALA A 27 3.90 2.24 2.54
C ALA A 27 4.77 2.65 3.74
N PHE A 28 6.07 2.86 3.51
CA PHE A 28 6.99 3.34 4.56
C PHE A 28 6.80 4.82 4.90
N SER A 29 6.16 5.59 4.02
CA SER A 29 5.92 7.01 4.23
C SER A 29 4.72 7.50 3.42
N PRO A 30 4.10 8.62 3.81
CA PRO A 30 2.99 9.22 3.07
C PRO A 30 3.35 9.55 1.62
N ALA A 31 4.58 9.98 1.35
CA ALA A 31 5.03 10.30 -0.01
C ALA A 31 5.02 9.05 -0.93
N ILE A 32 5.35 7.88 -0.38
CA ILE A 32 5.29 6.61 -1.13
C ILE A 32 3.83 6.22 -1.38
N ALA A 33 2.94 6.43 -0.40
CA ALA A 33 1.52 6.17 -0.55
C ALA A 33 0.90 7.03 -1.66
N VAL A 34 1.20 8.33 -1.68
CA VAL A 34 0.76 9.25 -2.74
C VAL A 34 1.29 8.79 -4.11
N ALA A 35 2.55 8.36 -4.19
CA ALA A 35 3.13 7.85 -5.43
C ALA A 35 2.49 6.55 -5.92
N ALA A 36 1.89 5.73 -5.04
CA ALA A 36 1.15 4.53 -5.45
C ALA A 36 -0.15 4.87 -6.20
N GLY A 37 -0.62 6.11 -6.09
CA GLY A 37 -1.88 6.55 -6.67
C GLY A 37 -3.11 6.04 -5.91
N VAL A 38 -4.25 6.11 -6.58
CA VAL A 38 -5.57 5.77 -6.03
C VAL A 38 -6.07 4.42 -6.58
N GLY A 39 -7.26 3.99 -6.12
CA GLY A 39 -7.91 2.75 -6.56
C GLY A 39 -7.54 1.52 -5.73
N TRP A 40 -6.65 1.66 -4.75
CA TRP A 40 -6.34 0.62 -3.78
C TRP A 40 -7.51 0.32 -2.86
N SER A 41 -7.56 -0.92 -2.37
CA SER A 41 -8.39 -1.34 -1.24
C SER A 41 -8.38 -0.35 -0.09
N ALA A 42 -7.17 -0.15 0.37
CA ALA A 42 -6.80 0.72 1.45
C ALA A 42 -5.33 1.00 1.25
N ILE A 43 -4.94 2.21 1.60
CA ILE A 43 -3.55 2.63 1.57
C ILE A 43 -3.22 3.25 2.91
N THR A 44 -2.15 2.76 3.53
CA THR A 44 -1.65 3.31 4.79
C THR A 44 -0.16 3.56 4.70
N SER A 45 0.34 4.46 5.53
CA SER A 45 1.77 4.68 5.71
C SER A 45 2.16 4.37 7.15
N ALA A 46 3.30 3.71 7.34
CA ALA A 46 3.93 3.54 8.63
C ALA A 46 4.24 4.91 9.26
N ALA A 47 4.08 5.02 10.59
CA ALA A 47 4.38 6.24 11.32
C ALA A 47 5.90 6.50 11.40
N THR A 48 6.69 5.44 11.42
CA THR A 48 8.15 5.45 11.42
C THR A 48 8.68 4.58 10.29
N PRO A 49 9.87 4.88 9.73
CA PRO A 49 10.42 4.15 8.60
C PRO A 49 11.13 2.86 9.04
N ASP A 50 10.48 2.03 9.85
CA ASP A 50 10.97 0.74 10.30
C ASP A 50 9.99 -0.39 9.95
N ASP A 51 10.51 -1.62 9.86
CA ASP A 51 9.74 -2.79 9.44
C ASP A 51 8.59 -3.11 10.41
N ALA A 52 8.79 -2.91 11.71
CA ALA A 52 7.78 -3.22 12.72
C ALA A 52 6.55 -2.32 12.56
N ALA A 53 6.76 -1.02 12.36
CA ALA A 53 5.72 -0.04 12.09
C ALA A 53 5.01 -0.31 10.76
N LEU A 54 5.74 -0.78 9.74
CA LEU A 54 5.13 -1.18 8.47
C LEU A 54 4.19 -2.39 8.64
N PHE A 55 4.64 -3.43 9.33
CA PHE A 55 3.82 -4.62 9.57
C PHE A 55 2.61 -4.31 10.46
N ALA A 56 2.77 -3.46 11.47
CA ALA A 56 1.65 -2.98 12.28
C ALA A 56 0.60 -2.23 11.43
N ALA A 57 1.04 -1.37 10.52
CA ALA A 57 0.16 -0.65 9.62
C ALA A 57 -0.57 -1.61 8.64
N ALA A 58 0.13 -2.59 8.09
CA ALA A 58 -0.47 -3.63 7.25
C ALA A 58 -1.49 -4.48 8.02
N ARG A 59 -1.18 -4.84 9.27
CA ARG A 59 -2.08 -5.60 10.14
C ARG A 59 -3.36 -4.83 10.47
N SER A 60 -3.23 -3.54 10.79
CA SER A 60 -4.35 -2.64 11.03
C SER A 60 -5.34 -2.60 9.85
N ILE A 61 -4.83 -2.55 8.62
CA ILE A 61 -5.68 -2.65 7.42
C ILE A 61 -6.38 -4.02 7.35
N ALA A 62 -5.66 -5.12 7.59
CA ALA A 62 -6.22 -6.46 7.50
C ALA A 62 -7.34 -6.68 8.55
N ASP A 63 -7.12 -6.25 9.80
CA ASP A 63 -8.08 -6.38 10.89
C ASP A 63 -9.34 -5.52 10.66
N THR A 64 -9.20 -4.36 10.01
CA THR A 64 -10.34 -3.50 9.63
C THR A 64 -11.23 -4.15 8.57
N ARG A 65 -10.68 -5.04 7.73
CA ARG A 65 -11.41 -5.70 6.63
C ARG A 65 -12.01 -7.05 7.01
N GLY A 66 -11.59 -7.61 8.14
CA GLY A 66 -12.10 -8.89 8.66
C GLY A 66 -13.26 -8.77 9.66
N ARG A 67 -13.78 -7.56 9.89
CA ARG A 67 -15.00 -7.31 10.68
C ARG A 67 -16.20 -7.13 9.77
#